data_AF-A0A7Y0LAG7-F1
#
_entry.id   AF-A0A7Y0LAG7-F1
#
_cell.length_a   1.000
_cell.length_b   1.000
_cell.length_c   1.000
_cell.angle_alpha   90.00
_cell.angle_beta   90.00
_cell.angle_gamma   90.00
#
_symmetry.space_group_name_H-M   'P 1'
#
loop_
_entity.id
_entity.type
_entity.pdbx_description
1 polymer ?
#
loop_
_entity_poly.entity_id
_entity_poly.type
_entity_poly.pdbx_seq_one_letter_code
_entity_poly.pdbx_strand_id
1 'polypeptide(L)' 'MKKYKYKIVDTRDVESAGLFKSRKREDLEAYLSSLGAEGWELVNVDFRELEGGREFAGVMKKEV' A
#
# COMPACT_ATOMS: atom_id res chain seq x y z
N MET A 1 6.99 -27.33 -3.40
CA MET A 1 7.12 -25.94 -3.89
C MET A 1 6.19 -25.05 -3.09
N LYS A 2 6.66 -23.88 -2.64
CA LYS A 2 5.82 -22.87 -1.99
C LYS A 2 4.81 -22.32 -2.99
N LYS A 3 3.59 -22.01 -2.53
CA LYS A 3 2.53 -21.38 -3.33
C LYS A 3 2.33 -19.96 -2.82
N TYR A 4 1.97 -19.04 -3.71
CA TYR A 4 1.81 -17.63 -3.36
C TYR A 4 0.51 -17.06 -3.90
N LYS A 5 -0.07 -16.14 -3.13
CA LYS A 5 -1.09 -15.19 -3.57
C LYS A 5 -0.43 -13.83 -3.75
N TYR A 6 -0.91 -13.07 -4.73
CA TYR A 6 -0.45 -11.72 -5.00
C TYR A 6 -1.62 -10.74 -4.82
N LYS A 7 -1.30 -9.54 -4.36
CA LYS A 7 -2.24 -8.43 -4.19
C LYS A 7 -1.60 -7.18 -4.79
N ILE A 8 -2.31 -6.53 -5.71
CA ILE A 8 -1.98 -5.17 -6.14
C ILE A 8 -2.54 -4.23 -5.07
N VAL A 9 -1.72 -3.28 -4.65
CA VAL A 9 -2.08 -2.26 -3.67
C VAL A 9 -1.75 -0.89 -4.22
N ASP A 10 -2.58 0.10 -3.94
CA ASP A 10 -2.30 1.46 -4.35
C ASP A 10 -2.84 2.48 -3.35
N THR A 11 -2.48 3.75 -3.56
CA THR A 11 -2.87 4.86 -2.67
C THR A 11 -4.35 4.86 -2.35
N ARG A 12 -5.24 4.46 -3.28
CA ARG A 12 -6.70 4.50 -3.15
C ARG A 12 -7.23 3.50 -2.13
N ASP A 13 -6.47 2.45 -1.81
CA ASP A 13 -6.85 1.44 -0.81
C ASP A 13 -6.73 1.94 0.65
N VAL A 14 -5.96 3.00 0.89
CA VAL A 14 -5.61 3.55 2.23
C VAL A 14 -6.67 4.51 2.82
N GLU A 15 -7.76 4.07 3.44
CA GLU A 15 -8.80 5.00 3.96
C GLU A 15 -8.29 6.37 4.48
N SER A 16 -8.68 7.47 3.83
CA SER A 16 -8.24 8.83 4.21
C SER A 16 -9.31 9.57 4.99
N ALA A 17 -8.87 10.50 5.83
CA ALA A 17 -9.72 11.38 6.63
C ALA A 17 -10.52 12.44 5.83
N GLY A 18 -10.95 12.15 4.59
CA GLY A 18 -11.83 12.99 3.78
C GLY A 18 -11.46 13.11 2.30
N LEU A 19 -12.44 13.55 1.49
CA LEU A 19 -12.43 13.61 0.01
C LEU A 19 -11.41 14.60 -0.61
N PHE A 20 -10.81 15.48 0.20
CA PHE A 20 -9.97 16.61 -0.26
C PHE A 20 -8.60 16.69 0.41
N LYS A 21 -8.18 15.64 1.13
CA LYS A 21 -6.84 15.60 1.74
C LYS A 21 -6.00 14.55 1.05
N SER A 22 -4.86 15.00 0.53
CA SER A 22 -3.72 14.17 0.18
C SER A 22 -3.45 13.17 1.30
N ARG A 23 -3.26 11.89 0.97
CA ARG A 23 -2.97 10.88 1.99
C ARG A 23 -1.62 11.20 2.61
N LYS A 24 -1.59 11.32 3.94
CA LYS A 24 -0.34 11.63 4.62
C LYS A 24 0.56 10.40 4.57
N ARG A 25 1.85 10.62 4.73
CA ARG A 25 2.84 9.53 4.74
C ARG A 25 2.48 8.48 5.80
N GLU A 26 2.05 8.93 6.97
CA GLU A 26 1.72 8.08 8.11
C GLU A 26 0.53 7.16 7.82
N ASP A 27 -0.45 7.61 7.03
CA ASP A 27 -1.60 6.79 6.63
C ASP A 27 -1.15 5.64 5.71
N LEU A 28 -0.25 5.95 4.75
CA LEU A 28 0.33 4.95 3.85
C LEU A 28 1.17 3.94 4.62
N GLU A 29 1.99 4.41 5.56
CA GLU A 29 2.82 3.57 6.42
C GLU A 29 1.98 2.66 7.32
N ALA A 30 0.89 3.16 7.89
CA ALA A 30 -0.04 2.38 8.70
C ALA A 30 -0.74 1.28 7.87
N TYR A 31 -1.18 1.60 6.65
CA TYR A 31 -1.80 0.63 5.75
C TYR A 31 -0.83 -0.48 5.31
N LEU A 32 0.38 -0.13 4.89
CA LEU A 32 1.36 -1.14 4.50
C LEU A 32 1.77 -2.01 5.69
N SER A 33 1.84 -1.42 6.89
CA SER A 33 2.14 -2.16 8.13
C SER A 33 1.03 -3.12 8.51
N SER A 34 -0.25 -2.74 8.35
CA SER A 34 -1.38 -3.64 8.65
C SER A 34 -1.38 -4.87 7.73
N LEU A 35 -1.08 -4.68 6.44
CA LEU A 35 -0.92 -5.80 5.50
C LEU A 35 0.26 -6.69 5.88
N GLY A 36 1.36 -6.10 6.34
CA GLY A 36 2.50 -6.84 6.91
C GLY A 36 2.10 -7.72 8.09
N ALA A 37 1.29 -7.19 9.01
CA ALA A 37 0.77 -7.95 10.15
C ALA A 37 -0.18 -9.09 9.74
N GLU A 38 -0.88 -8.94 8.61
CA GLU A 38 -1.67 -10.01 8.00
C GLU A 38 -0.82 -11.07 7.26
N GLY A 39 0.50 -10.89 7.20
CA GLY A 39 1.43 -11.81 6.53
C GLY A 39 1.64 -11.53 5.04
N TRP A 40 1.29 -10.33 4.56
CA TRP A 40 1.67 -9.89 3.22
C TRP A 40 3.08 -9.29 3.23
N GLU A 41 3.91 -9.70 2.29
CA GLU A 41 5.25 -9.17 2.06
C GLU A 41 5.23 -8.21 0.88
N LEU A 42 5.79 -7.01 1.03
CA LEU A 42 5.95 -6.07 -0.06
C LEU A 42 7.04 -6.56 -1.03
N VAL A 43 6.69 -6.70 -2.32
CA VAL A 43 7.62 -7.18 -3.35
C VAL A 43 8.15 -6.02 -4.19
N ASN A 44 7.28 -5.06 -4.48
CA ASN A 44 7.63 -3.87 -5.24
C ASN A 44 6.71 -2.73 -4.83
N VAL A 45 7.25 -1.51 -4.89
CA VAL A 45 6.49 -0.28 -4.71
C VAL A 45 7.11 0.82 -5.57
N ASP A 46 6.26 1.57 -6.24
CA ASP A 46 6.60 2.78 -6.97
C ASP A 46 5.87 3.96 -6.31
N PHE A 47 6.63 4.99 -5.92
CA PHE A 47 6.09 6.22 -5.32
C PHE A 47 6.15 7.35 -6.34
N ARG A 48 5.03 8.07 -6.45
CA ARG A 48 4.88 9.24 -7.31
C ARG A 48 4.56 10.43 -6.42
N GLU A 49 5.46 11.41 -6.40
CA GLU A 49 5.17 12.73 -5.81
C GLU A 49 4.49 13.58 -6.89
N LEU A 50 3.20 13.84 -6.71
CA LEU A 50 2.43 14.73 -7.56
C LEU A 50 2.22 16.07 -6.84
N GLU A 51 2.00 17.15 -7.60
CA GLU A 51 1.63 18.47 -7.09
C GLU A 51 0.27 18.38 -6.36
N GLY A 52 0.28 17.95 -5.10
CA GLY A 52 -0.91 17.72 -4.31
C GLY A 52 -0.94 16.42 -3.49
N GLY A 53 0.10 15.57 -3.52
CA GLY A 53 0.15 14.41 -2.63
C GLY A 53 1.19 13.35 -3.01
N ARG A 54 1.37 12.37 -2.10
CA ARG A 54 2.13 11.15 -2.37
C ARG A 54 1.19 10.05 -2.81
N GLU A 55 1.40 9.55 -4.02
CA GLU A 55 0.75 8.37 -4.51
C GLU A 55 1.73 7.20 -4.57
N PHE A 56 1.23 5.98 -4.47
CA PHE A 56 1.99 4.77 -4.74
C PHE A 56 1.15 3.73 -5.49
N ALA A 57 1.85 2.84 -6.17
CA ALA A 57 1.33 1.56 -6.61
C ALA A 57 2.34 0.47 -6.24
N GLY A 58 1.88 -0.68 -5.81
CA GLY A 58 2.74 -1.74 -5.33
C GLY A 58 2.14 -3.13 -5.50
N VAL A 59 2.99 -4.13 -5.33
CA VAL A 59 2.62 -5.54 -5.36
C VAL A 59 3.08 -6.18 -4.06
N MET A 60 2.16 -6.88 -3.40
CA MET A 60 2.44 -7.71 -2.24
C MET A 60 2.25 -9.17 -2.57
N LYS A 61 2.97 -10.04 -1.88
CA LYS A 61 2.84 -11.51 -1.95
C LYS A 61 2.53 -12.07 -0.57
N LYS A 62 1.85 -13.21 -0.50
CA LYS A 62 1.64 -13.98 0.72
C LYS A 62 1.75 -15.46 0.41
N GLU A 63 2.49 -16.21 1.23
CA GLU A 63 2.58 -17.67 1.11
C GLU A 63 1.21 -18.31 1.45
N VAL A 64 0.82 -19.32 0.68
CA VAL A 64 -0.45 -20.07 0.82
C VAL A 64 -0.23 -21.38 1.54
#